data_AF-A0A843F6D1-F1
#
_entry.id   AF-A0A843F6D1-F1
#
_cell.length_a   1.000
_cell.length_b   1.000
_cell.length_c   1.000
_cell.angle_alpha   90.00
_cell.angle_beta   90.00
_cell.angle_gamma   90.00
#
_symmetry.space_group_name_H-M   'P 1'
#
loop_
_entity.id
_entity.type
_entity.pdbx_description
1 polymer ?
#
loop_
_entity_poly.entity_id
_entity_poly.type
_entity_poly.pdbx_seq_one_letter_code
_entity_poly.pdbx_strand_id
1 'polypeptide(L)'
;LPKMVKYNAVANDITAKVEIAPYAPVTTNDKTLTQIMQPTLAIVAGESKLHVLEHNASASEDFAYYGQLMPSLFVFIGATPNNQDMEKAAPNHNPQFIVDDGTLKTGIELHTRFIINYPKVAEQVQTAWTKKALKKEVNSLQ
;
A
#
# COMPACT_ATOMS: atom_id res chain seq x y z
N LEU A 1 -24.20 -1.81 -4.37
CA LEU A 1 -24.72 -0.47 -4.69
C LEU A 1 -25.69 -0.45 -5.87
N PRO A 2 -25.35 -0.88 -7.11
CA PRO A 2 -26.24 -0.70 -8.28
C PRO A 2 -27.59 -1.41 -8.15
N LYS A 3 -27.60 -2.63 -7.60
CA LYS A 3 -28.85 -3.37 -7.33
C LYS A 3 -29.78 -2.61 -6.38
N MET A 4 -29.22 -2.09 -5.30
CA MET A 4 -29.98 -1.34 -4.29
C MET A 4 -30.60 -0.07 -4.89
N VAL A 5 -29.82 0.73 -5.63
CA VAL A 5 -30.31 1.94 -6.32
C VAL A 5 -31.40 1.59 -7.34
N LYS A 6 -31.19 0.51 -8.12
CA LYS A 6 -32.19 0.04 -9.10
C LYS A 6 -33.52 -0.32 -8.43
N TYR A 7 -33.50 -1.12 -7.37
CA TYR A 7 -34.74 -1.56 -6.72
C TYR A 7 -35.44 -0.43 -5.95
N ASN A 8 -34.68 0.53 -5.42
CA ASN A 8 -35.28 1.72 -4.81
C ASN A 8 -35.98 2.60 -5.86
N ALA A 9 -35.37 2.78 -7.04
CA ALA A 9 -35.97 3.49 -8.14
C ALA A 9 -37.27 2.82 -8.63
N VAL A 10 -37.25 1.49 -8.82
CA VAL A 10 -38.43 0.70 -9.22
C VAL A 10 -39.56 0.81 -8.19
N ALA A 11 -39.24 0.79 -6.89
CA ALA A 11 -40.25 0.92 -5.84
C ALA A 11 -40.95 2.29 -5.80
N ASN A 12 -40.39 3.29 -6.47
CA ASN A 12 -40.93 4.65 -6.57
C ASN A 12 -41.32 5.01 -8.01
N ASP A 13 -41.55 4.00 -8.88
CA ASP A 13 -41.97 4.18 -10.27
C ASP A 13 -41.03 5.09 -11.11
N ILE A 14 -39.73 5.11 -10.79
CA ILE A 14 -38.71 5.85 -11.53
C ILE A 14 -37.60 4.94 -12.06
N THR A 15 -36.82 5.44 -13.02
CA THR A 15 -35.61 4.78 -13.53
C THR A 15 -34.36 5.53 -13.07
N ALA A 16 -33.33 4.80 -12.65
CA ALA A 16 -32.03 5.35 -12.30
C ALA A 16 -30.94 4.78 -13.22
N LYS A 17 -30.14 5.66 -13.83
CA LYS A 17 -28.89 5.29 -14.51
C LYS A 17 -27.73 5.42 -13.51
N VAL A 18 -26.99 4.35 -13.29
CA VAL A 18 -25.84 4.32 -12.38
C VAL A 18 -24.58 4.12 -13.19
N GLU A 19 -23.67 5.08 -13.10
CA GLU A 19 -22.32 5.00 -13.67
C GLU A 19 -21.32 4.93 -12.52
N ILE A 20 -20.46 3.91 -12.53
CA ILE A 20 -19.38 3.77 -11.55
C ILE A 20 -18.07 3.95 -12.29
N ALA A 21 -17.39 5.06 -12.02
CA ALA A 21 -16.02 5.27 -12.48
C ALA A 21 -15.05 4.64 -11.46
N PRO A 22 -14.27 3.61 -11.84
CA PRO A 22 -13.22 3.10 -10.98
C PRO A 22 -12.10 4.15 -10.83
N TYR A 23 -11.51 4.21 -9.64
CA TYR A 23 -10.27 4.94 -9.38
C TYR A 23 -9.10 3.94 -9.27
N ALA A 24 -8.08 4.27 -8.49
CA ALA A 24 -6.99 3.37 -8.17
C ALA A 24 -7.51 2.08 -7.48
N PRO A 25 -6.90 0.91 -7.81
CA PRO A 25 -7.14 -0.29 -7.04
C PRO A 25 -6.60 -0.12 -5.60
N VAL A 26 -6.89 -1.10 -4.75
CA VAL A 26 -6.37 -1.09 -3.39
C VAL A 26 -4.86 -1.32 -3.40
N THR A 27 -4.09 -0.37 -2.86
CA THR A 27 -2.64 -0.53 -2.64
C THR A 27 -2.39 -1.72 -1.72
N THR A 28 -1.80 -2.77 -2.27
CA THR A 28 -1.49 -4.01 -1.55
C THR A 28 -0.05 -4.37 -1.78
N ASN A 29 0.71 -4.55 -0.71
CA ASN A 29 2.08 -5.03 -0.83
C ASN A 29 2.12 -6.51 -1.20
N ASP A 30 3.09 -6.89 -2.03
CA ASP A 30 3.37 -8.30 -2.24
C ASP A 30 3.87 -8.94 -0.94
N LYS A 31 3.23 -10.03 -0.51
CA LYS A 31 3.50 -10.67 0.79
C LYS A 31 4.92 -11.21 0.87
N THR A 32 5.41 -11.81 -0.21
CA THR A 32 6.75 -12.40 -0.26
C THR A 32 7.81 -11.31 -0.22
N LEU A 33 7.68 -10.27 -1.05
CA LEU A 33 8.56 -9.11 -1.03
C LEU A 33 8.56 -8.41 0.34
N THR A 34 7.39 -8.21 0.93
CA THR A 34 7.25 -7.60 2.27
C THR A 34 8.01 -8.39 3.32
N GLN A 35 7.81 -9.72 3.37
CA GLN A 35 8.44 -10.57 4.38
C GLN A 35 9.96 -10.62 4.22
N ILE A 36 10.45 -10.77 2.99
CA ILE A 36 11.89 -10.92 2.74
C ILE A 36 12.65 -9.61 2.96
N MET A 37 12.02 -8.46 2.70
CA MET A 37 12.67 -7.15 2.87
C MET A 37 12.56 -6.59 4.29
N GLN A 38 11.69 -7.14 5.16
CA GLN A 38 11.59 -6.72 6.57
C GLN A 38 12.94 -6.62 7.29
N PRO A 39 13.85 -7.61 7.23
CA PRO A 39 15.17 -7.49 7.85
C PRO A 39 16.00 -6.31 7.33
N THR A 40 15.90 -5.99 6.04
CA THR A 40 16.59 -4.83 5.46
C THR A 40 16.03 -3.52 6.04
N LEU A 41 14.71 -3.43 6.22
CA LEU A 41 14.07 -2.25 6.80
C LEU A 41 14.38 -2.13 8.30
N ALA A 42 14.39 -3.25 9.02
CA ALA A 42 14.68 -3.31 10.46
C ALA A 42 16.10 -2.85 10.80
N ILE A 43 17.09 -3.10 9.94
CA ILE A 43 18.48 -2.61 10.13
C ILE A 43 18.52 -1.09 10.22
N VAL A 44 17.63 -0.37 9.52
CA VAL A 44 17.63 1.10 9.50
C VAL A 44 16.71 1.68 10.57
N ALA A 45 15.48 1.18 10.64
CA ALA A 45 14.46 1.70 11.54
C ALA A 45 14.64 1.22 12.99
N GLY A 46 15.30 0.07 13.18
CA GLY A 46 15.29 -0.69 14.42
C GLY A 46 14.05 -1.60 14.50
N GLU A 47 14.22 -2.81 15.03
CA GLU A 47 13.14 -3.80 15.13
C GLU A 47 11.91 -3.28 15.90
N SER A 48 12.13 -2.49 16.95
CA SER A 48 11.04 -1.93 17.76
C SER A 48 10.19 -0.86 17.07
N LYS A 49 10.67 -0.30 15.95
CA LYS A 49 9.98 0.74 15.17
C LYS A 49 9.43 0.25 13.83
N LEU A 50 9.70 -1.00 13.48
CA LEU A 50 9.16 -1.60 12.26
C LEU A 50 7.83 -2.29 12.57
N HIS A 51 6.77 -1.85 11.90
CA HIS A 51 5.44 -2.42 12.07
C HIS A 51 4.89 -2.89 10.72
N VAL A 52 4.41 -4.13 10.67
CA VAL A 52 3.62 -4.64 9.54
C VAL A 52 2.17 -4.32 9.84
N LEU A 53 1.53 -3.55 8.96
CA LEU A 53 0.11 -3.24 9.10
C LEU A 53 -0.72 -4.49 8.82
N GLU A 54 -1.59 -4.87 9.76
CA GLU A 54 -2.52 -5.99 9.59
C GLU A 54 -3.60 -5.70 8.54
N HIS A 55 -3.93 -4.42 8.37
CA HIS A 55 -4.96 -3.91 7.48
C HIS A 55 -4.41 -2.76 6.64
N ASN A 56 -5.00 -2.56 5.45
CA ASN A 56 -4.63 -1.44 4.60
C ASN A 56 -5.02 -0.11 5.25
N ALA A 57 -4.13 0.88 5.15
CA ALA A 57 -4.44 2.25 5.53
C ALA A 57 -5.52 2.83 4.59
N SER A 58 -6.32 3.78 5.10
CA SER A 58 -7.48 4.32 4.37
C SER A 58 -7.14 5.26 3.21
N ALA A 59 -5.86 5.61 3.01
CA ALA A 59 -5.45 6.52 1.94
C ALA A 59 -5.57 5.85 0.57
N SER A 60 -6.17 6.55 -0.40
CA SER A 60 -6.13 6.16 -1.82
C SER A 60 -4.78 6.59 -2.38
N GLU A 61 -4.09 5.68 -3.07
CA GLU A 61 -2.72 5.88 -3.55
C GLU A 61 -2.58 5.26 -4.94
N ASP A 62 -2.08 6.02 -5.92
CA ASP A 62 -2.02 5.58 -7.32
C ASP A 62 -0.86 4.60 -7.57
N PHE A 63 0.09 4.51 -6.64
CA PHE A 63 1.13 3.47 -6.63
C PHE A 63 0.53 2.05 -6.74
N ALA A 64 -0.73 1.86 -6.34
CA ALA A 64 -1.46 0.61 -6.49
C ALA A 64 -1.45 0.04 -7.93
N TYR A 65 -1.34 0.89 -8.96
CA TYR A 65 -1.25 0.44 -10.34
C TYR A 65 0.05 -0.32 -10.62
N TYR A 66 1.19 0.05 -10.01
CA TYR A 66 2.43 -0.72 -10.14
C TYR A 66 2.28 -2.14 -9.58
N GLY A 67 1.57 -2.26 -8.45
CA GLY A 67 1.25 -3.55 -7.84
C GLY A 67 0.36 -4.46 -8.68
N GLN A 68 -0.23 -3.98 -9.77
CA GLN A 68 -0.93 -4.83 -10.75
C GLN A 68 0.02 -5.47 -11.75
N LEU A 69 1.19 -4.85 -11.99
CA LEU A 69 2.13 -5.23 -13.04
C LEU A 69 3.33 -6.01 -12.50
N MET A 70 3.73 -5.77 -11.25
CA MET A 70 4.92 -6.35 -10.65
C MET A 70 4.78 -6.49 -9.12
N PRO A 71 5.59 -7.33 -8.46
CA PRO A 71 5.63 -7.36 -7.01
C PRO A 71 6.03 -5.98 -6.47
N SER A 72 5.17 -5.36 -5.68
CA SER A 72 5.33 -3.99 -5.18
C SER A 72 5.40 -3.94 -3.65
N LEU A 73 6.16 -2.99 -3.12
CA LEU A 73 6.26 -2.71 -1.69
C LEU A 73 6.18 -1.19 -1.45
N PHE A 74 5.10 -0.78 -0.78
CA PHE A 74 4.84 0.58 -0.33
C PHE A 74 4.98 0.65 1.18
N VAL A 75 5.74 1.62 1.69
CA VAL A 75 6.11 1.73 3.11
C VAL A 75 5.81 3.14 3.59
N PHE A 76 5.15 3.25 4.73
CA PHE A 76 5.02 4.52 5.44
C PHE A 76 6.24 4.78 6.31
N ILE A 77 6.72 6.03 6.32
CA ILE A 77 7.79 6.48 7.19
C ILE A 77 7.18 7.51 8.14
N GLY A 78 7.37 7.30 9.44
CA GLY A 78 6.92 8.24 10.47
C GLY A 78 7.61 9.60 10.29
N ALA A 79 6.82 10.67 10.25
CA ALA A 79 7.28 12.03 10.02
C ALA A 79 7.00 12.97 11.22
N THR A 80 6.44 12.45 12.31
CA THR A 80 6.15 13.25 13.51
C THR A 80 7.45 13.61 14.24
N PRO A 81 7.71 14.89 14.56
CA PRO A 81 8.84 15.29 15.38
C PRO A 81 8.86 14.58 16.74
N ASN A 82 10.05 14.14 17.19
CA ASN A 82 10.18 13.37 18.45
C ASN A 82 9.69 14.11 19.71
N ASN A 83 9.62 15.44 19.67
CA ASN A 83 9.11 16.28 20.76
C ASN A 83 7.60 16.57 20.67
N GLN A 84 6.90 15.95 19.72
CA GLN A 84 5.46 16.10 19.52
C GLN A 84 4.73 14.80 19.83
N ASP A 85 3.56 14.94 20.44
CA ASP A 85 2.61 13.84 20.65
C ASP A 85 2.04 13.38 19.30
N MET A 86 2.35 12.14 18.90
CA MET A 86 1.94 11.56 17.62
C MET A 86 0.43 11.48 17.46
N GLU A 87 -0.32 11.26 18.54
CA GLU A 87 -1.79 11.15 18.47
C GLU A 87 -2.46 12.51 18.21
N LYS A 88 -1.72 13.61 18.43
CA LYS A 88 -2.17 14.99 18.22
C LYS A 88 -1.53 15.64 16.98
N ALA A 89 -0.68 14.91 16.26
CA ALA A 89 -0.05 15.42 15.07
C ALA A 89 -1.09 15.68 13.96
N ALA A 90 -0.97 16.83 13.29
CA ALA A 90 -1.81 17.14 12.16
C ALA A 90 -1.58 16.11 11.04
N PRO A 91 -2.63 15.50 10.47
CA PRO A 91 -2.47 14.47 9.44
C PRO A 91 -2.14 15.09 8.07
N ASN A 92 -1.84 14.23 7.09
CA ASN A 92 -1.74 14.63 5.69
C ASN A 92 -3.00 15.43 5.26
N HIS A 93 -2.81 16.43 4.39
CA HIS A 93 -3.83 17.38 3.91
C HIS A 93 -4.35 18.40 4.95
N ASN A 94 -3.78 18.45 6.15
CA ASN A 94 -4.07 19.50 7.13
C ASN A 94 -3.13 20.72 6.92
N PRO A 95 -3.61 21.98 7.00
CA PRO A 95 -2.74 23.17 6.86
C PRO A 95 -1.67 23.30 7.96
N GLN A 96 -1.82 22.62 9.09
CA GLN A 96 -0.83 22.55 10.17
C GLN A 96 0.11 21.35 10.04
N PHE A 97 0.00 20.58 8.96
CA PHE A 97 0.88 19.45 8.69
C PHE A 97 2.33 19.92 8.60
N ILE A 98 3.21 19.26 9.34
CA ILE A 98 4.65 19.46 9.31
C ILE A 98 5.34 18.10 9.21
N VAL A 99 6.58 18.10 8.73
CA VAL A 99 7.43 16.92 8.59
C VAL A 99 8.68 17.13 9.42
N ASP A 100 9.07 16.11 10.20
CA ASP A 100 10.39 16.05 10.82
C ASP A 100 11.45 15.77 9.75
N ASP A 101 12.32 16.74 9.47
CA ASP A 101 13.44 16.60 8.54
C ASP A 101 14.38 15.44 8.91
N GLY A 102 14.42 15.05 10.19
CA GLY A 102 15.13 13.85 10.65
C GLY A 102 14.69 12.57 9.93
N THR A 103 13.45 12.51 9.43
CA THR A 103 12.90 11.38 8.69
C THR A 103 13.56 11.17 7.32
N LEU A 104 14.09 12.25 6.72
CA LEU A 104 14.72 12.18 5.38
C LEU A 104 15.92 11.22 5.39
N LYS A 105 16.73 11.24 6.45
CA LYS A 105 17.86 10.31 6.60
C LYS A 105 17.37 8.86 6.62
N THR A 106 16.34 8.56 7.40
CA THR A 106 15.74 7.22 7.49
C THR A 106 15.18 6.79 6.15
N GLY A 107 14.43 7.65 5.45
CA GLY A 107 13.85 7.32 4.15
C GLY A 107 14.88 7.07 3.06
N ILE A 108 15.91 7.91 2.97
CA ILE A 108 17.00 7.73 2.01
C ILE A 108 17.72 6.41 2.29
N GLU A 109 18.10 6.14 3.55
CA GLU A 109 18.82 4.93 3.89
C GLU A 109 17.99 3.66 3.65
N LEU A 110 16.71 3.67 4.02
CA LEU A 110 15.77 2.57 3.74
C LEU A 110 15.71 2.29 2.24
N HIS A 111 15.51 3.32 1.42
CA HIS A 111 15.36 3.18 -0.02
C HIS A 111 16.66 2.69 -0.68
N THR A 112 17.81 3.26 -0.31
CA THR A 112 19.13 2.83 -0.82
C THR A 112 19.42 1.37 -0.45
N ARG A 113 19.19 0.97 0.80
CA ARG A 113 19.42 -0.43 1.20
C ARG A 113 18.44 -1.39 0.55
N PHE A 114 17.18 -0.98 0.34
CA PHE A 114 16.23 -1.75 -0.44
C PHE A 114 16.80 -2.03 -1.84
N ILE A 115 17.26 -0.99 -2.56
CA ILE A 115 17.83 -1.13 -3.91
C ILE A 115 19.05 -2.05 -3.91
N ILE A 116 19.98 -1.88 -2.96
CA ILE A 116 21.23 -2.65 -2.90
C ILE A 116 20.96 -4.13 -2.55
N ASN A 117 19.98 -4.40 -1.70
CA ASN A 117 19.70 -5.77 -1.25
C ASN A 117 18.70 -6.51 -2.14
N TYR A 118 17.81 -5.82 -2.86
CA TYR A 118 16.79 -6.45 -3.70
C TYR A 118 17.36 -7.48 -4.70
N PRO A 119 18.49 -7.23 -5.40
CA PRO A 119 19.06 -8.23 -6.32
C PRO A 119 19.34 -9.59 -5.67
N LYS A 120 19.62 -9.65 -4.36
CA LYS A 120 19.88 -10.90 -3.63
C LYS A 120 18.63 -11.76 -3.47
N VAL A 121 17.45 -11.18 -3.62
CA VAL A 121 16.14 -11.82 -3.36
C VAL A 121 15.20 -11.78 -4.56
N ALA A 122 15.60 -11.10 -5.64
CA ALA A 122 14.77 -10.83 -6.82
C ALA A 122 14.22 -12.12 -7.45
N GLU A 123 15.03 -13.17 -7.58
CA GLU A 123 14.60 -14.46 -8.15
C GLU A 123 13.49 -15.10 -7.32
N GLN A 124 13.62 -15.09 -5.99
CA GLN A 124 12.62 -15.65 -5.09
C GLN A 124 11.30 -14.87 -5.17
N VAL A 125 11.38 -13.54 -5.18
CA VAL A 125 10.22 -12.65 -5.30
C VAL A 125 9.52 -12.86 -6.65
N GLN A 126 10.28 -12.88 -7.74
CA GLN A 126 9.72 -13.06 -9.08
C GLN A 126 9.07 -14.44 -9.25
N THR A 127 9.71 -15.49 -8.73
CA THR A 127 9.17 -16.86 -8.77
C THR A 127 7.84 -16.95 -8.03
N ALA A 128 7.75 -16.37 -6.83
CA ALA A 128 6.52 -16.34 -6.04
C ALA A 128 5.40 -15.56 -6.75
N TRP A 129 5.74 -14.41 -7.34
CA TRP A 129 4.80 -13.57 -8.08
C TRP A 129 4.22 -14.27 -9.31
N THR A 130 5.08 -14.83 -10.16
CA THR A 130 4.65 -15.52 -11.38
C THR A 130 3.75 -16.72 -11.06
N LYS A 131 4.09 -17.50 -10.02
CA LYS A 131 3.25 -18.62 -9.57
C LYS A 131 1.85 -18.17 -9.15
N LYS A 132 1.74 -17.03 -8.45
CA LYS A 132 0.47 -16.42 -8.06
C LYS A 132 -0.31 -15.91 -9.27
N ALA A 133 0.36 -15.27 -10.22
CA ALA A 133 -0.26 -14.76 -11.45
C ALA A 133 -0.86 -15.90 -12.29
N LEU A 134 -0.10 -16.98 -12.52
CA LEU A 134 -0.58 -18.18 -13.22
C LEU A 134 -1.81 -18.79 -12.53
N LYS A 135 -1.80 -18.90 -11.19
CA LYS A 135 -2.95 -19.41 -10.45
C LYS A 135 -4.20 -18.53 -10.63
N LYS A 136 -4.02 -17.21 -10.67
CA LYS A 136 -5.13 -16.27 -10.89
C LYS A 136 -5.72 -16.41 -12.30
N GLU A 137 -4.86 -16.59 -13.31
CA GLU A 137 -5.27 -16.80 -14.70
C GLU A 137 -6.07 -18.10 -14.86
N VAL A 138 -5.56 -19.23 -14.33
CA VAL A 138 -6.26 -20.52 -14.35
C VAL A 138 -7.65 -20.42 -13.68
N ASN A 139 -7.75 -19.73 -12.55
CA ASN A 139 -9.02 -19.55 -11.85
C ASN A 139 -10.00 -18.61 -12.58
N SER A 140 -9.51 -17.73 -13.47
CA SER A 140 -10.37 -16.83 -14.24
C SER A 140 -10.99 -17.47 -15.49
N LEU A 141 -10.50 -18.66 -15.86
CA LEU A 141 -10.98 -19.47 -16.98
C LEU A 141 -12.01 -20.53 -16.56
N GLN A 142 -12.31 -20.64 -15.26
CA GLN A 142 -13.30 -21.54 -14.66
C GLN A 142 -14.53 -20.74 -14.20
#